data_AF-G3P7W6-F1
#
_entry.id   AF-G3P7W6-F1
#
_cell.length_a   1.000
_cell.length_b   1.000
_cell.length_c   1.000
_cell.angle_alpha   90.00
_cell.angle_beta   90.00
_cell.angle_gamma   90.00
#
_symmetry.space_group_name_H-M   'P 1'
#
loop_
_entity.id
_entity.type
_entity.pdbx_description
1 polymer ?
#
loop_
_entity_poly.entity_id
_entity_poly.type
_entity_poly.pdbx_seq_one_letter_code
_entity_poly.pdbx_strand_id
1 'polypeptide(L)'
;SPALFKGGTYRKSQLHCDEIQTQRISSSAFSLNPSHLIDQLEHLQSKYIGTGHADTSKWEWLVNQHRDSYCSYMGHFDLLNYFSVAENESKARVRFNLMEKMLQPCGPPADKPDDA
;
A
#
# COMPACT_ATOMS: atom_id res chain seq x y z
N SER A 1 -37.39 2.93 -20.08
CA SER A 1 -36.95 2.78 -18.68
C SER A 1 -35.51 2.30 -18.66
N PRO A 2 -34.63 2.91 -17.85
CA PRO A 2 -33.22 3.06 -18.18
C PRO A 2 -32.42 1.77 -18.03
N ALA A 3 -31.48 1.63 -18.96
CA ALA A 3 -30.51 0.57 -19.09
C ALA A 3 -29.23 0.86 -18.28
N LEU A 4 -28.36 -0.15 -18.27
CA LEU A 4 -26.90 -0.08 -18.06
C LEU A 4 -26.38 -0.17 -16.61
N PHE A 5 -26.44 -1.38 -16.06
CA PHE A 5 -25.51 -1.83 -15.01
C PHE A 5 -24.15 -2.14 -15.67
N LYS A 6 -23.27 -1.14 -15.82
CA LYS A 6 -21.87 -1.36 -16.22
C LYS A 6 -20.99 -1.49 -14.97
N GLY A 7 -20.98 -2.68 -14.38
CA GLY A 7 -19.89 -3.11 -13.50
C GLY A 7 -18.71 -3.56 -14.37
N GLY A 8 -17.59 -2.83 -14.35
CA GLY A 8 -16.50 -3.17 -15.27
C GLY A 8 -15.09 -2.63 -14.98
N THR A 9 -14.86 -1.84 -13.93
CA THR A 9 -13.53 -1.21 -13.72
C THR A 9 -12.84 -1.62 -12.41
N TYR A 10 -13.58 -1.98 -11.36
CA TYR A 10 -12.97 -2.33 -10.06
C TYR A 10 -12.35 -3.72 -10.00
N ARG A 11 -12.75 -4.66 -10.85
CA ARG A 11 -12.11 -5.98 -10.88
C ARG A 11 -10.70 -5.93 -11.46
N LYS A 12 -10.41 -5.05 -12.43
CA LYS A 12 -9.10 -5.01 -13.08
C LYS A 12 -7.99 -4.46 -12.18
N SER A 13 -8.29 -3.47 -11.35
CA SER A 13 -7.31 -2.94 -10.39
C SER A 13 -7.08 -3.88 -9.21
N GLN A 14 -8.13 -4.53 -8.69
CA GLN A 14 -7.99 -5.54 -7.64
C GLN A 14 -7.25 -6.78 -8.14
N LEU A 15 -7.58 -7.27 -9.34
CA LEU A 15 -6.88 -8.39 -9.96
C LEU A 15 -5.42 -8.06 -10.24
N HIS A 16 -5.06 -6.82 -10.55
CA HIS A 16 -3.64 -6.46 -10.73
C HIS A 16 -2.85 -6.54 -9.42
N CYS A 17 -3.46 -6.17 -8.29
CA CYS A 17 -2.87 -6.36 -6.97
C CYS A 17 -2.77 -7.84 -6.57
N ASP A 18 -3.80 -8.65 -6.87
CA ASP A 18 -3.84 -10.08 -6.55
C ASP A 18 -2.94 -10.93 -7.48
N GLU A 19 -2.78 -10.53 -8.75
CA GLU A 19 -1.93 -11.18 -9.75
C GLU A 19 -0.43 -10.92 -9.50
N ILE A 20 -0.08 -9.77 -8.91
CA ILE A 20 1.28 -9.49 -8.41
C ILE A 20 1.64 -10.34 -7.18
N GLN A 21 0.65 -10.74 -6.36
CA GLN A 21 0.90 -11.63 -5.22
C GLN A 21 1.01 -13.10 -5.62
N THR A 22 0.24 -13.56 -6.61
CA THR A 22 0.15 -14.98 -6.95
C THR A 22 1.28 -15.51 -7.83
N GLN A 23 1.94 -14.66 -8.64
CA GLN A 23 3.09 -15.10 -9.45
C GLN A 23 4.40 -15.28 -8.66
N ARG A 24 4.41 -15.02 -7.35
CA ARG A 24 5.64 -14.97 -6.54
C ARG A 24 6.05 -16.30 -5.89
N ILE A 25 5.28 -17.38 -6.05
CA ILE A 25 5.51 -18.65 -5.33
C ILE A 25 5.96 -19.82 -6.26
N SER A 26 5.90 -19.69 -7.59
CA SER A 26 6.13 -20.84 -8.49
C SER A 26 7.56 -21.03 -9.02
N SER A 27 8.55 -20.26 -8.56
CA SER A 27 9.96 -20.46 -8.99
C SER A 27 10.79 -21.08 -7.87
N SER A 28 10.36 -22.24 -7.37
CA SER A 28 11.19 -23.09 -6.51
C SER A 28 12.21 -23.85 -7.36
N ALA A 29 13.35 -23.24 -7.63
CA ALA A 29 14.58 -23.96 -7.94
C ALA A 29 15.78 -23.04 -7.72
N PHE A 30 16.18 -22.79 -6.47
CA PHE A 30 17.48 -22.19 -6.25
C PHE A 30 18.10 -22.63 -4.91
N SER A 31 19.29 -23.22 -5.05
CA SER A 31 20.32 -23.57 -4.08
C SER A 31 20.15 -23.02 -2.64
N LEU A 32 20.26 -23.91 -1.65
CA LEU A 32 20.45 -23.58 -0.23
C LEU A 32 21.80 -22.87 -0.02
N ASN A 33 21.84 -21.57 -0.30
CA ASN A 33 22.90 -20.67 0.13
C ASN A 33 22.23 -19.45 0.79
N PRO A 34 22.32 -19.30 2.12
CA PRO A 34 21.67 -18.23 2.87
C PRO A 34 21.97 -16.83 2.31
N SER A 35 23.20 -16.59 1.87
CA SER A 35 23.62 -15.30 1.29
C SER A 35 22.88 -14.96 0.00
N HIS A 36 22.66 -15.94 -0.87
CA HIS A 36 21.97 -15.72 -2.14
C HIS A 36 20.48 -15.39 -1.94
N LEU A 37 19.87 -15.92 -0.88
CA LEU A 37 18.49 -15.61 -0.51
C LEU A 37 18.35 -14.17 0.02
N ILE A 38 19.34 -13.68 0.79
CA ILE A 38 19.34 -12.30 1.28
C ILE A 38 19.52 -11.31 0.11
N ASP A 39 20.45 -11.55 -0.81
CA ASP A 39 20.64 -10.68 -1.98
C ASP A 39 19.38 -10.59 -2.85
N GLN A 40 18.69 -11.73 -3.06
CA GLN A 40 17.43 -11.75 -3.80
C GLN A 40 16.31 -10.99 -3.07
N LEU A 41 16.28 -11.05 -1.74
CA LEU A 41 15.32 -10.34 -0.91
C LEU A 41 15.59 -8.83 -0.91
N GLU A 42 16.85 -8.42 -0.75
CA GLU A 42 17.29 -7.02 -0.80
C GLU A 42 17.03 -6.39 -2.18
N HIS A 43 17.22 -7.16 -3.25
CA HIS A 43 16.89 -6.73 -4.60
C HIS A 43 15.40 -6.41 -4.75
N LEU A 44 14.53 -7.27 -4.21
CA LEU A 44 13.08 -7.04 -4.22
C LEU A 44 12.67 -5.86 -3.33
N GLN A 45 13.29 -5.72 -2.15
CA GLN A 45 13.04 -4.61 -1.23
C GLN A 45 13.41 -3.25 -1.83
N SER A 46 14.50 -3.19 -2.60
CA SER A 46 14.91 -1.97 -3.31
C SER A 46 13.93 -1.58 -4.42
N LYS A 47 13.21 -2.53 -4.99
CA LYS A 47 12.29 -2.31 -6.12
C LYS A 47 10.87 -1.98 -5.68
N TYR A 48 10.41 -2.56 -4.58
CA TYR A 48 9.02 -2.45 -4.12
C TYR A 48 8.97 -1.82 -2.72
N ILE A 49 8.58 -0.53 -2.69
CA ILE A 49 8.36 0.22 -1.46
C ILE A 49 7.29 -0.49 -0.62
N GLY A 50 7.53 -0.61 0.68
CA GLY A 50 6.63 -1.31 1.61
C GLY A 50 6.94 -2.80 1.82
N THR A 51 7.95 -3.35 1.15
CA THR A 51 8.42 -4.72 1.39
C THR A 51 9.11 -4.80 2.76
N GLY A 52 8.51 -5.52 3.71
CA GLY A 52 9.05 -5.69 5.06
C GLY A 52 10.25 -6.67 5.15
N HIS A 53 10.89 -6.66 6.31
CA HIS A 53 11.90 -7.61 6.78
C HIS A 53 11.58 -8.05 8.22
N ALA A 54 12.31 -9.03 8.73
CA ALA A 54 12.09 -9.56 10.08
C ALA A 54 12.19 -8.49 11.18
N ASP A 55 13.02 -7.47 10.96
CA ASP A 55 13.24 -6.36 11.90
C ASP A 55 12.40 -5.12 11.60
N THR A 56 11.38 -5.21 10.73
CA THR A 56 10.50 -4.06 10.44
C THR A 56 9.74 -3.65 11.69
N SER A 57 9.90 -2.39 12.08
CA SER A 57 9.22 -1.84 13.26
C SER A 57 7.72 -1.76 13.02
N LYS A 58 6.94 -1.90 14.11
CA LYS A 58 5.49 -1.66 14.10
C LYS A 58 5.16 -0.30 13.48
N TRP A 59 5.98 0.73 13.74
CA TRP A 59 5.75 2.06 13.18
C TRP A 59 5.90 2.08 11.66
N GLU A 60 6.96 1.46 11.12
CA GLU A 60 7.23 1.40 9.68
C GLU A 60 6.12 0.65 8.94
N TRP A 61 5.67 -0.48 9.50
CA TRP A 61 4.56 -1.25 8.94
C TRP A 61 3.25 -0.45 8.93
N LEU A 62 2.92 0.22 10.03
CA LEU A 62 1.71 1.06 10.10
C LEU A 62 1.77 2.25 9.14
N VAL A 63 2.93 2.90 8.97
CA VAL A 63 3.09 4.00 8.03
C VAL A 63 2.84 3.53 6.60
N ASN A 64 3.38 2.37 6.21
CA ASN A 64 3.15 1.79 4.89
C ASN A 64 1.66 1.47 4.69
N GLN A 65 1.01 0.85 5.69
CA GLN A 65 -0.43 0.54 5.63
C GLN A 65 -1.30 1.81 5.43
N HIS A 66 -0.98 2.90 6.12
CA HIS A 66 -1.72 4.16 5.97
C HIS A 66 -1.49 4.79 4.60
N ARG A 67 -0.25 4.77 4.08
CA ARG A 67 0.08 5.29 2.74
C ARG A 67 -0.67 4.51 1.65
N ASP A 68 -0.74 3.20 1.76
CA ASP A 68 -1.46 2.33 0.81
C ASP A 68 -2.97 2.59 0.85
N SER A 69 -3.50 2.81 2.05
CA SER A 69 -4.91 3.14 2.25
C SER A 69 -5.26 4.49 1.62
N TYR A 70 -4.44 5.54 1.85
CA TYR A 70 -4.65 6.85 1.23
C TYR A 70 -4.53 6.82 -0.29
N CYS A 71 -3.57 6.06 -0.83
CA CYS A 71 -3.45 5.83 -2.27
C CYS A 71 -4.73 5.20 -2.84
N SER A 72 -5.27 4.19 -2.16
CA SER A 72 -6.52 3.54 -2.54
C SER A 72 -7.71 4.50 -2.51
N TYR A 73 -7.82 5.36 -1.49
CA TYR A 73 -8.89 6.36 -1.40
C TYR A 73 -8.83 7.38 -2.55
N MET A 74 -7.62 7.74 -3.00
CA MET A 74 -7.44 8.68 -4.12
C MET A 74 -7.67 8.03 -5.49
N GLY A 75 -7.30 6.74 -5.65
CA GLY A 75 -7.42 5.98 -6.89
C GLY A 75 -8.82 5.45 -7.18
N HIS A 76 -9.62 5.18 -6.15
CA HIS A 76 -10.99 4.69 -6.29
C HIS A 76 -12.01 5.83 -6.23
N PHE A 77 -12.66 6.09 -7.36
CA PHE A 77 -13.62 7.20 -7.48
C PHE A 77 -14.80 7.11 -6.51
N ASP A 78 -15.29 5.90 -6.21
CA ASP A 78 -16.43 5.73 -5.31
C ASP A 78 -16.07 6.04 -3.86
N LEU A 79 -14.88 5.62 -3.42
CA LEU A 79 -14.35 5.94 -2.10
C LEU A 79 -14.09 7.45 -1.97
N LEU A 80 -13.47 8.07 -2.97
CA LEU A 80 -13.25 9.52 -2.95
C LEU A 80 -14.57 10.30 -2.91
N ASN A 81 -15.58 9.86 -3.65
CA ASN A 81 -16.91 10.48 -3.62
C ASN A 81 -17.55 10.35 -2.24
N TYR A 82 -17.43 9.17 -1.61
CA TYR A 82 -17.94 8.94 -0.27
C TYR A 82 -17.32 9.90 0.74
N PHE A 83 -15.99 10.06 0.75
CA PHE A 83 -15.30 11.00 1.64
C PHE A 83 -15.65 12.47 1.35
N SER A 84 -15.77 12.85 0.07
CA SER A 84 -16.16 14.21 -0.33
C SER A 84 -17.56 14.58 0.15
N VAL A 85 -18.51 13.64 0.12
CA VAL A 85 -19.86 13.85 0.64
C VAL A 85 -19.87 13.87 2.17
N ALA A 86 -19.13 12.96 2.82
CA ALA A 86 -19.07 12.88 4.28
C ALA A 86 -18.43 14.11 4.93
N GLU A 87 -17.36 14.65 4.33
CA GLU A 87 -16.67 15.86 4.82
C GLU A 87 -17.32 17.16 4.30
N ASN A 88 -18.28 17.07 3.38
CA ASN A 88 -18.91 18.21 2.69
C ASN A 88 -17.87 19.16 2.04
N GLU A 89 -16.82 18.58 1.49
CA GLU A 89 -15.70 19.30 0.87
C GLU A 89 -15.58 18.92 -0.60
N SER A 90 -14.98 19.81 -1.39
CA SER A 90 -14.74 19.50 -2.80
C SER A 90 -13.78 18.30 -2.95
N LYS A 91 -13.97 17.48 -3.99
CA LYS A 91 -13.10 16.32 -4.26
C LYS A 91 -11.62 16.71 -4.38
N ALA A 92 -11.34 17.92 -4.90
CA ALA A 92 -9.99 18.45 -4.99
C ALA A 92 -9.39 18.72 -3.60
N ARG A 93 -10.18 19.27 -2.68
CA ARG A 93 -9.75 19.55 -1.31
C ARG A 93 -9.53 18.27 -0.51
N VAL A 94 -10.40 17.27 -0.65
CA VAL A 94 -10.19 15.95 -0.02
C VAL A 94 -8.90 15.30 -0.53
N ARG A 95 -8.63 15.34 -1.84
CA ARG A 95 -7.35 14.85 -2.39
C ARG A 95 -6.15 15.58 -1.83
N PHE A 96 -6.22 16.90 -1.70
CA PHE A 96 -5.16 17.71 -1.11
C PHE A 96 -4.91 17.31 0.35
N ASN A 97 -5.96 17.22 1.16
CA ASN A 97 -5.87 16.79 2.56
C ASN A 97 -5.28 15.37 2.70
N LEU A 98 -5.65 14.45 1.81
CA LEU A 98 -5.11 13.09 1.79
C LEU A 98 -3.62 13.09 1.45
N MET A 99 -3.17 13.90 0.48
CA MET A 99 -1.75 14.04 0.14
C MET A 99 -0.93 14.63 1.28
N GLU A 100 -1.45 15.63 2.00
CA GLU A 100 -0.77 16.19 3.18
C GLU A 100 -0.59 15.13 4.29
N LYS A 101 -1.63 14.32 4.52
CA LYS A 101 -1.59 13.21 5.50
C LYS A 101 -0.62 12.09 5.11
N MET A 102 -0.16 12.01 3.85
CA MET A 102 0.83 11.01 3.44
C MET A 102 2.23 11.30 4.00
N LEU A 103 2.57 12.55 4.38
CA LEU A 103 3.93 12.86 4.85
C LEU A 103 4.28 12.08 6.12
N GLN A 104 3.42 12.15 7.15
CA GLN A 104 3.62 11.49 8.43
C GLN A 104 2.27 11.03 9.01
N PRO A 105 1.71 9.91 8.52
CA PRO A 105 0.38 9.46 8.92
C PRO A 105 0.29 8.99 10.38
N CYS A 106 1.39 8.47 10.93
CA CYS A 106 1.43 7.84 12.25
C CYS A 106 2.20 8.67 13.29
N GLY A 107 2.41 9.96 13.02
CA GLY A 107 3.25 10.82 13.86
C GLY A 107 4.74 10.45 13.81
N PRO A 108 5.58 11.15 14.60
CA PRO A 108 7.00 10.84 14.70
C PRO A 108 7.23 9.39 15.13
N PRO A 109 8.29 8.73 14.63
CA PRO A 109 8.68 7.42 15.14
C PRO A 109 8.97 7.52 16.64
N ALA A 110 8.57 6.50 17.41
CA ALA A 110 8.93 6.41 18.81
C ALA A 110 10.46 6.34 18.95
N ASP A 111 10.99 7.00 19.98
CA ASP A 111 12.42 6.89 20.32
C ASP A 111 12.76 5.41 20.51
N LYS A 112 13.88 4.98 19.92
CA LYS A 112 14.35 3.60 20.08
C LYS A 112 14.50 3.34 21.58
N PRO A 113 14.09 2.16 22.10
CA PRO A 113 14.42 1.82 23.48
C PRO A 113 15.94 1.81 23.58
N ASP A 114 16.50 2.72 24.38
CA ASP A 114 17.90 2.67 24.77
C ASP A 114 18.14 1.31 25.46
N ASP A 115 19.15 0.58 25.00
CA ASP A 115 19.56 -0.70 25.57
C ASP A 115 19.87 -0.53 27.08
N ALA A 116 19.01 -1.08 27.95
CA ALA A 116 19.20 -1.16 29.40
C ALA A 116 19.28 -2.62 29.86
#